data_AF-A0A544QML9-F1
#
_entry.id   AF-A0A544QML9-F1
#
_cell.length_a   1.000
_cell.length_b   1.000
_cell.length_c   1.000
_cell.angle_alpha   90.00
_cell.angle_beta   90.00
_cell.angle_gamma   90.00
#
_symmetry.space_group_name_H-M   'P 1'
#
loop_
_entity.id
_entity.type
_entity.pdbx_description
1 polymer ?
#
loop_
_entity_poly.entity_id
_entity_poly.type
_entity_poly.pdbx_seq_one_letter_code
_entity_poly.pdbx_strand_id
1 'polypeptide(L)'
;MFEFKPADDRGLSPVIGVILLVGITVILVAVVGGLVTDFGSDIEVAPNAQFNADFDTNGNNITITHGSGDDINPDNVAFEYTVNDTAERGPTNFNDAVDNSDTIDGLFQSGDEVTLSSVNFLEDGDDVSSGGEIRMIWTGESGDQREVLLEEIVP
;
A
#
# COMPACT_ATOMS: atom_id res chain seq x y z
N MET A 1 63.33 53.96 8.75
CA MET A 1 62.92 52.54 8.84
C MET A 1 61.42 52.55 9.06
N PHE A 2 60.63 52.04 8.12
CA PHE A 2 59.17 52.11 8.16
C PHE A 2 58.64 51.09 9.18
N GLU A 3 57.84 51.57 10.12
CA GLU A 3 57.10 50.75 11.07
C GLU A 3 55.86 50.19 10.35
N PHE A 4 55.76 48.87 10.26
CA PHE A 4 54.59 48.21 9.69
C PHE A 4 53.51 48.16 10.77
N LYS A 5 52.54 49.07 10.69
CA LYS A 5 51.31 48.94 11.47
C LYS A 5 50.44 47.91 10.74
N PRO A 6 50.15 46.72 11.28
CA PRO A 6 49.18 45.84 10.65
C PRO A 6 47.82 46.55 10.76
N ALA A 7 47.33 47.04 9.62
CA ALA A 7 45.96 47.50 9.53
C ALA A 7 45.06 46.26 9.42
N ASP A 8 43.96 46.33 10.16
CA ASP A 8 42.77 45.51 9.98
C ASP A 8 42.82 44.07 10.50
N ASP A 9 43.05 43.93 11.82
CA ASP A 9 42.23 42.99 12.58
C ASP A 9 40.82 43.60 12.72
N ARG A 10 40.10 43.68 11.58
CA ARG A 10 38.66 43.95 11.57
C ARG A 10 37.99 42.68 12.11
N GLY A 11 38.12 42.47 13.42
CA GLY A 11 37.26 41.57 14.16
C GLY A 11 35.83 41.96 13.82
N LEU A 12 35.12 41.05 13.18
CA LEU A 12 33.72 41.25 12.84
C LEU A 12 33.01 41.77 14.08
N SER A 13 32.27 42.86 13.94
CA SER A 13 31.62 43.47 15.11
C SER A 13 30.71 42.42 15.75
N PRO A 14 30.64 42.33 17.09
CA PRO A 14 29.81 41.36 17.78
C PRO A 14 28.38 41.30 17.24
N VAL A 15 27.86 42.45 16.80
CA VAL A 15 26.52 42.59 16.23
C VAL A 15 26.39 41.97 14.84
N ILE A 16 27.39 42.14 13.96
CA ILE A 16 27.37 41.51 12.63
C ILE A 16 27.47 39.99 12.75
N GLY A 17 28.27 39.48 13.71
CA GLY A 17 28.33 38.06 14.00
C GLY A 17 26.98 37.49 14.44
N VAL A 18 26.25 38.22 15.29
CA VAL A 18 24.92 37.80 15.76
C VAL A 18 23.90 37.80 14.62
N ILE A 19 23.90 38.82 13.76
CA ILE A 19 22.96 38.88 12.62
C ILE A 19 23.20 37.72 11.65
N LEU A 20 24.47 37.41 11.35
CA LEU A 20 24.82 36.29 10.47
C LEU A 20 24.46 34.94 11.09
N LEU A 21 24.69 34.78 12.40
CA LEU A 21 24.33 33.56 13.13
C LEU A 21 22.81 33.33 13.14
N VAL A 22 22.04 34.37 13.46
CA VAL A 22 20.57 34.26 13.45
C VAL A 22 20.07 34.00 12.03
N GLY A 23 20.58 34.72 11.02
CA GLY A 23 20.17 34.56 9.63
C GLY A 23 20.32 33.12 9.11
N ILE A 24 21.48 32.49 9.33
CA ILE A 24 21.69 31.11 8.87
C ILE A 24 20.81 30.11 9.63
N THR A 25 20.61 30.29 10.94
CA THR A 25 19.73 29.39 11.71
C THR A 25 18.27 29.50 11.26
N VAL A 26 17.77 30.70 10.94
CA VAL A 26 16.41 30.89 10.42
C VAL A 26 16.25 30.20 9.06
N ILE A 27 17.23 30.32 8.17
CA ILE A 27 17.20 29.63 6.87
C ILE A 27 17.22 28.11 7.08
N LEU A 28 18.12 27.59 7.93
CA LEU A 28 18.22 26.15 8.18
C LEU A 28 16.93 25.58 8.78
N VAL A 29 16.32 26.27 9.75
CA VAL A 29 15.04 25.86 10.34
C VAL A 29 13.92 25.89 9.30
N ALA A 30 13.85 26.91 8.44
CA ALA A 30 12.84 27.00 7.40
C ALA A 30 13.01 25.90 6.33
N VAL A 31 14.24 25.61 5.92
CA VAL A 31 14.54 24.57 4.92
C VAL A 31 14.24 23.19 5.48
N VAL A 32 14.71 22.87 6.68
CA VAL A 32 14.42 21.56 7.31
C VAL A 32 12.93 21.44 7.65
N GLY A 33 12.27 22.52 8.11
CA GLY A 33 10.83 22.52 8.36
C GLY A 33 9.98 22.32 7.09
N GLY A 34 10.41 22.89 5.96
CA GLY A 34 9.77 22.65 4.66
C GLY A 34 9.94 21.21 4.17
N LEU A 35 11.13 20.63 4.35
CA LEU A 35 11.39 19.23 3.98
C LEU A 35 10.63 18.23 4.86
N VAL A 36 10.46 18.49 6.16
CA VAL A 36 9.65 17.62 7.05
C VAL A 36 8.17 17.65 6.69
N THR A 37 7.67 18.79 6.20
CA THR A 37 6.27 18.91 5.76
C THR A 37 6.01 18.10 4.47
N ASP A 38 7.03 17.96 3.62
CA ASP A 38 6.95 17.20 2.36
C ASP A 38 6.99 15.67 2.56
N PHE A 39 7.38 15.18 3.75
CA PHE A 39 7.23 13.76 4.14
C PHE A 39 5.91 13.46 4.85
N GLY A 40 5.01 14.44 4.92
CA GLY A 40 3.67 14.29 5.48
C GLY A 40 2.64 13.74 4.49
N SER A 41 3.06 13.07 3.41
CA SER A 41 2.12 12.21 2.69
C SER A 41 1.65 11.17 3.69
N ASP A 42 0.36 11.17 4.01
CA ASP A 42 -0.26 10.16 4.87
C ASP A 42 0.11 8.78 4.30
N ILE A 43 1.11 8.13 4.91
CA ILE A 43 1.49 6.77 4.56
C ILE A 43 0.36 5.94 5.15
N GLU A 44 -0.60 5.59 4.32
CA GLU A 44 -1.62 4.62 4.65
C GLU A 44 -0.91 3.28 4.84
N VAL A 45 -1.12 2.66 5.99
CA VAL A 45 -0.53 1.36 6.30
C VAL A 45 -1.55 0.31 5.89
N ALA A 46 -1.13 -0.65 5.07
CA ALA A 46 -2.00 -1.75 4.71
C ALA A 46 -2.43 -2.53 5.96
N PRO A 47 -3.64 -3.06 5.99
CA PRO A 47 -4.14 -3.84 7.12
C PRO A 47 -3.30 -5.10 7.32
N ASN A 48 -3.00 -5.43 8.59
CA ASN A 48 -2.31 -6.66 8.93
C ASN A 48 -3.32 -7.75 9.26
N ALA A 49 -3.63 -8.58 8.27
CA ALA A 49 -4.59 -9.67 8.39
C ALA A 49 -4.07 -10.95 7.75
N GLN A 50 -4.58 -12.08 8.22
CA GLN A 50 -4.27 -13.41 7.71
C GLN A 50 -5.47 -13.99 6.99
N PHE A 51 -5.29 -14.31 5.72
CA PHE A 51 -6.30 -14.93 4.86
C PHE A 51 -5.91 -16.36 4.49
N ASN A 52 -6.90 -17.13 4.05
CA ASN A 52 -6.73 -18.45 3.48
C ASN A 52 -7.63 -18.58 2.23
N ALA A 53 -7.14 -19.23 1.17
CA ALA A 53 -7.97 -19.58 0.02
C ALA A 53 -8.19 -21.10 -0.05
N ASP A 54 -9.45 -21.51 -0.12
CA ASP A 54 -9.84 -22.88 -0.42
C ASP A 54 -10.36 -22.95 -1.86
N PHE A 55 -9.83 -23.89 -2.65
CA PHE A 55 -10.13 -24.01 -4.07
C PHE A 55 -11.05 -25.20 -4.35
N ASP A 56 -12.29 -24.91 -4.75
CA ASP A 56 -13.17 -25.94 -5.32
C ASP A 56 -12.99 -26.00 -6.83
N THR A 57 -12.07 -26.85 -7.28
CA THR A 57 -11.80 -27.10 -8.71
C THR A 57 -12.94 -27.81 -9.44
N ASN A 58 -13.90 -28.41 -8.74
CA ASN A 58 -15.07 -29.01 -9.39
C ASN A 58 -16.20 -28.01 -9.54
N GLY A 59 -16.35 -27.10 -8.57
CA GLY A 59 -17.29 -25.99 -8.59
C GLY A 59 -16.78 -24.75 -9.32
N ASN A 60 -15.49 -24.71 -9.66
CA ASN A 60 -14.75 -23.53 -10.13
C ASN A 60 -14.91 -22.30 -9.21
N ASN A 61 -14.92 -22.52 -7.90
CA ASN A 61 -15.09 -21.44 -6.93
C ASN A 61 -13.87 -21.36 -6.01
N ILE A 62 -13.62 -20.17 -5.48
CA ILE A 62 -12.53 -19.94 -4.52
C ILE A 62 -13.14 -19.34 -3.27
N THR A 63 -13.01 -20.00 -2.14
CA THR A 63 -13.51 -19.52 -0.87
C THR A 63 -12.40 -18.84 -0.11
N ILE A 64 -12.59 -17.56 0.21
CA ILE A 64 -11.65 -16.74 0.97
C ILE A 64 -12.14 -16.66 2.40
N THR A 65 -11.29 -17.08 3.34
CA THR A 65 -11.57 -16.97 4.78
C THR A 65 -10.68 -15.91 5.40
N HIS A 66 -11.26 -14.97 6.16
CA HIS A 66 -10.48 -14.06 6.99
C HIS A 66 -10.19 -14.72 8.34
N GLY A 67 -8.95 -15.19 8.54
CA GLY A 67 -8.56 -15.91 9.74
C GLY A 67 -8.48 -15.00 10.96
N SER A 68 -7.65 -13.96 10.90
CA SER A 68 -7.41 -13.04 12.03
C SER A 68 -6.70 -11.77 11.59
N GLY A 69 -6.88 -10.69 12.35
CA GLY A 69 -6.14 -9.44 12.17
C GLY A 69 -7.07 -8.24 12.04
N ASP A 70 -6.62 -7.25 11.29
CA ASP A 70 -7.37 -6.02 11.03
C ASP A 70 -8.56 -6.26 10.10
N ASP A 71 -9.66 -5.54 10.34
CA ASP A 71 -10.83 -5.55 9.46
C ASP A 71 -10.47 -4.91 8.11
N ILE A 72 -11.00 -5.49 7.02
CA ILE A 72 -10.74 -5.02 5.66
C ILE A 72 -11.97 -4.33 5.09
N ASN A 73 -11.77 -3.20 4.43
CA ASN A 73 -12.82 -2.63 3.57
C ASN A 73 -12.75 -3.32 2.18
N PRO A 74 -13.79 -4.06 1.75
CA PRO A 74 -13.83 -4.70 0.44
C PRO A 74 -13.65 -3.72 -0.73
N ASP A 75 -14.03 -2.45 -0.56
CA ASP A 75 -13.89 -1.43 -1.60
C ASP A 75 -12.41 -1.10 -1.93
N ASN A 76 -11.50 -1.38 -0.99
CA ASN A 76 -10.07 -1.14 -1.15
C ASN A 76 -9.32 -2.40 -1.62
N VAL A 77 -10.03 -3.47 -1.95
CA VAL A 77 -9.42 -4.76 -2.30
C VAL A 77 -9.89 -5.22 -3.68
N ALA A 78 -8.95 -5.80 -4.42
CA ALA A 78 -9.21 -6.48 -5.68
C ALA A 78 -8.49 -7.83 -5.73
N PHE A 79 -9.03 -8.72 -6.54
CA PHE A 79 -8.46 -10.03 -6.83
C PHE A 79 -7.86 -10.08 -8.22
N GLU A 80 -6.71 -10.72 -8.32
CA GLU A 80 -6.09 -11.11 -9.58
C GLU A 80 -5.93 -12.62 -9.59
N TYR A 81 -6.15 -13.23 -10.74
CA TYR A 81 -5.96 -14.67 -10.92
C TYR A 81 -5.08 -14.94 -12.14
N THR A 82 -4.04 -15.74 -11.96
CA THR A 82 -3.15 -16.19 -13.03
C THR A 82 -3.49 -17.64 -13.39
N VAL A 83 -3.91 -17.88 -14.63
CA VAL A 83 -4.18 -19.22 -15.15
C VAL A 83 -2.86 -19.83 -15.62
N ASN A 84 -2.45 -20.95 -15.00
CA ASN A 84 -1.27 -21.74 -15.40
C ASN A 84 0.00 -20.91 -15.65
N ASP A 85 0.30 -19.90 -14.82
CA ASP A 85 1.49 -19.03 -14.95
C ASP A 85 1.61 -18.29 -16.30
N THR A 86 0.50 -18.12 -17.03
CA THR A 86 0.54 -17.60 -18.42
C THR A 86 -0.49 -16.52 -18.71
N ALA A 87 -1.72 -16.67 -18.20
CA ALA A 87 -2.79 -15.72 -18.47
C ALA A 87 -3.24 -15.04 -17.18
N GLU A 88 -2.94 -13.75 -17.05
CA GLU A 88 -3.40 -12.92 -15.93
C GLU A 88 -4.84 -12.45 -16.17
N ARG A 89 -5.64 -12.44 -15.11
CA ARG A 89 -7.04 -12.01 -15.06
C ARG A 89 -7.25 -11.04 -13.90
N GLY A 90 -8.11 -10.06 -14.10
CA GLY A 90 -8.33 -8.97 -13.15
C GLY A 90 -7.42 -7.75 -13.41
N PRO A 91 -7.31 -6.83 -12.43
CA PRO A 91 -7.94 -6.88 -11.11
C PRO A 91 -9.46 -6.77 -11.16
N THR A 92 -10.15 -7.60 -10.37
CA THR A 92 -11.61 -7.54 -10.15
C THR A 92 -11.86 -7.09 -8.72
N ASN A 93 -12.67 -6.05 -8.50
CA ASN A 93 -12.95 -5.56 -7.15
C ASN A 93 -13.56 -6.66 -6.28
N PHE A 94 -13.33 -6.60 -4.96
CA PHE A 94 -13.80 -7.63 -4.03
C PHE A 94 -15.30 -7.90 -4.23
N ASN A 95 -16.14 -6.87 -4.09
CA ASN A 95 -17.60 -7.00 -4.20
C ASN A 95 -18.08 -7.54 -5.56
N ASP A 96 -17.32 -7.31 -6.63
CA ASP A 96 -17.66 -7.80 -7.98
C ASP A 96 -17.24 -9.28 -8.17
N ALA A 97 -16.26 -9.76 -7.42
CA ALA A 97 -15.78 -11.15 -7.50
C ALA A 97 -16.65 -12.14 -6.72
N VAL A 98 -17.42 -11.66 -5.73
CA VAL A 98 -18.26 -12.49 -4.84
C VAL A 98 -19.34 -13.24 -5.63
N ASP A 99 -19.57 -14.50 -5.28
CA ASP A 99 -20.64 -15.32 -5.84
C ASP A 99 -22.02 -14.71 -5.54
N ASN A 100 -22.95 -14.77 -6.49
CA ASN A 100 -24.28 -14.18 -6.34
C ASN A 100 -25.11 -14.77 -5.19
N SER A 101 -24.70 -15.93 -4.65
CA SER A 101 -25.32 -16.55 -3.48
C SER A 101 -24.79 -16.01 -2.14
N ASP A 102 -23.77 -15.18 -2.18
CA ASP A 102 -23.08 -14.61 -1.02
C ASP A 102 -23.10 -13.07 -1.08
N THR A 103 -22.92 -12.42 0.07
CA THR A 103 -22.96 -10.95 0.19
C THR A 103 -22.04 -10.48 1.30
N ILE A 104 -21.22 -9.46 1.02
CA ILE A 104 -20.47 -8.74 2.05
C ILE A 104 -21.17 -7.42 2.34
N ASP A 105 -21.80 -7.32 3.51
CA ASP A 105 -22.42 -6.08 3.97
C ASP A 105 -21.49 -5.36 4.97
N GLY A 106 -20.51 -4.62 4.45
CA GLY A 106 -19.62 -3.78 5.24
C GLY A 106 -18.17 -4.24 5.26
N LEU A 107 -17.53 -4.21 6.43
CA LEU A 107 -16.15 -4.64 6.59
C LEU A 107 -16.05 -6.17 6.62
N PHE A 108 -15.00 -6.72 6.03
CA PHE A 108 -14.67 -8.14 6.09
C PHE A 108 -13.81 -8.40 7.35
N GLN A 109 -14.37 -9.10 8.32
CA GLN A 109 -13.87 -9.22 9.69
C GLN A 109 -13.35 -10.62 10.00
N SER A 110 -12.56 -10.75 11.07
CA SER A 110 -12.00 -12.06 11.45
C SER A 110 -13.10 -13.07 11.75
N GLY A 111 -13.01 -14.24 11.10
CA GLY A 111 -14.00 -15.30 11.14
C GLY A 111 -14.99 -15.28 9.96
N ASP A 112 -15.00 -14.21 9.15
CA ASP A 112 -15.82 -14.16 7.96
C ASP A 112 -15.25 -15.03 6.84
N GLU A 113 -16.15 -15.53 6.01
CA GLU A 113 -15.85 -16.33 4.83
C GLU A 113 -16.70 -15.81 3.69
N VAL A 114 -16.12 -15.81 2.49
CA VAL A 114 -16.82 -15.41 1.28
C VAL A 114 -16.39 -16.28 0.10
N THR A 115 -17.35 -16.70 -0.71
CA THR A 115 -17.07 -17.44 -1.94
C THR A 115 -16.96 -16.49 -3.13
N LEU A 116 -15.85 -16.59 -3.86
CA LEU A 116 -15.63 -15.95 -5.16
C LEU A 116 -16.04 -16.90 -6.28
N SER A 117 -16.75 -16.38 -7.27
CA SER A 117 -17.20 -17.15 -8.43
C SER A 117 -16.26 -16.93 -9.60
N SER A 118 -15.66 -17.99 -10.15
CA SER A 118 -14.73 -17.85 -11.29
C SER A 118 -15.35 -17.15 -12.49
N VAL A 119 -16.65 -17.30 -12.72
CA VAL A 119 -17.38 -16.63 -13.80
C VAL A 119 -17.35 -15.10 -13.71
N ASN A 120 -17.05 -14.55 -12.53
CA ASN A 120 -16.97 -13.11 -12.30
C ASN A 120 -15.60 -12.52 -12.61
N PHE A 121 -14.53 -13.34 -12.61
CA PHE A 121 -13.16 -12.86 -12.76
C PHE A 121 -12.31 -13.64 -13.79
N LEU A 122 -12.81 -14.74 -14.35
CA LEU A 122 -12.18 -15.49 -15.45
C LEU A 122 -12.94 -15.26 -16.77
N GLU A 123 -12.26 -15.52 -17.89
CA GLU A 123 -12.89 -15.49 -19.21
C GLU A 123 -13.71 -16.76 -19.45
N ASP A 124 -14.70 -16.69 -20.36
CA ASP A 124 -15.53 -17.84 -20.72
C ASP A 124 -14.66 -18.99 -21.28
N GLY A 125 -14.66 -20.12 -20.57
CA GLY A 125 -13.85 -21.30 -20.88
C GLY A 125 -12.52 -21.40 -20.10
N ASP A 126 -12.17 -20.41 -19.28
CA ASP A 126 -11.11 -20.54 -18.27
C ASP A 126 -11.70 -21.09 -16.96
N ASP A 127 -10.98 -22.03 -16.33
CA ASP A 127 -11.39 -22.67 -15.08
C ASP A 127 -10.34 -22.44 -13.98
N VAL A 128 -10.79 -22.49 -12.72
CA VAL A 128 -9.88 -22.61 -11.57
C VAL A 128 -9.21 -23.98 -11.67
N SER A 129 -7.90 -23.98 -11.94
CA SER A 129 -7.15 -25.16 -12.33
C SER A 129 -5.83 -25.24 -11.58
N SER A 130 -5.36 -26.47 -11.34
CA SER A 130 -4.11 -26.74 -10.63
C SER A 130 -2.94 -25.96 -11.24
N GLY A 131 -2.17 -25.27 -10.39
CA GLY A 131 -1.08 -24.40 -10.83
C GLY A 131 -1.51 -23.00 -11.26
N GLY A 132 -2.80 -22.67 -11.19
CA GLY A 132 -3.23 -21.28 -11.18
C GLY A 132 -2.88 -20.59 -9.86
N GLU A 133 -2.83 -19.27 -9.85
CA GLU A 133 -2.48 -18.47 -8.67
C GLU A 133 -3.55 -17.42 -8.43
N ILE A 134 -4.03 -17.27 -7.19
CA ILE A 134 -4.86 -16.15 -6.78
C ILE A 134 -4.06 -15.18 -5.92
N ARG A 135 -4.23 -13.88 -6.19
CA ARG A 135 -3.71 -12.79 -5.38
C ARG A 135 -4.82 -11.88 -4.90
N MET A 136 -4.79 -11.54 -3.62
CA MET A 136 -5.61 -10.47 -3.04
C MET A 136 -4.74 -9.24 -2.86
N ILE A 137 -5.17 -8.12 -3.45
CA ILE A 137 -4.40 -6.87 -3.48
C ILE A 137 -5.21 -5.78 -2.80
N TRP A 138 -4.64 -5.19 -1.76
CA TRP A 138 -5.15 -3.99 -1.13
C TRP A 138 -4.56 -2.75 -1.78
N THR A 139 -5.37 -1.69 -1.88
CA THR A 139 -4.99 -0.37 -2.37
C THR A 139 -5.42 0.70 -1.36
N GLY A 140 -4.51 1.58 -0.96
CA GLY A 140 -4.83 2.72 -0.09
C GLY A 140 -5.84 3.68 -0.72
N GLU A 141 -6.53 4.49 0.07
CA GLU A 141 -7.54 5.45 -0.42
C GLU A 141 -6.97 6.43 -1.46
N SER A 142 -5.69 6.77 -1.34
CA SER A 142 -4.95 7.60 -2.29
C SER A 142 -4.66 6.89 -3.62
N GLY A 143 -4.68 5.55 -3.66
CA GLY A 143 -4.29 4.73 -4.81
C GLY A 143 -2.78 4.55 -4.99
N ASP A 144 -1.97 5.30 -4.25
CA ASP A 144 -0.50 5.35 -4.40
C ASP A 144 0.21 4.19 -3.70
N GLN A 145 -0.47 3.50 -2.78
CA GLN A 145 0.04 2.38 -2.01
C GLN A 145 -0.75 1.12 -2.33
N ARG A 146 -0.03 0.03 -2.58
CA ARG A 146 -0.62 -1.28 -2.84
C ARG A 146 0.17 -2.36 -2.10
N GLU A 147 -0.53 -3.34 -1.56
CA GLU A 147 0.06 -4.48 -0.87
C GLU A 147 -0.68 -5.76 -1.23
N VAL A 148 0.06 -6.85 -1.41
CA VAL A 148 -0.52 -8.18 -1.61
C VAL A 148 -0.79 -8.77 -0.23
N LEU A 149 -2.06 -9.02 0.09
CA LEU A 149 -2.49 -9.56 1.37
C LEU A 149 -2.54 -11.09 1.38
N LEU A 150 -2.76 -11.71 0.22
CA LEU A 150 -2.81 -13.15 0.02
C LEU A 150 -2.23 -13.47 -1.35
N GLU A 151 -1.42 -14.51 -1.42
CA GLU A 151 -0.95 -15.13 -2.67
C GLU A 151 -0.96 -16.64 -2.46
N GLU A 152 -1.74 -17.36 -3.25
CA GLU A 152 -1.89 -18.81 -3.11
C GLU A 152 -2.05 -19.51 -4.45
N ILE A 153 -1.36 -20.65 -4.59
CA ILE A 153 -1.37 -21.47 -5.80
C ILE A 153 -2.39 -22.59 -5.63
N VAL A 154 -3.27 -22.75 -6.62
CA VAL A 154 -4.23 -23.85 -6.70
C VAL A 154 -3.47 -25.19 -6.71
N PRO A 155 -3.79 -26.11 -5.80
CA PRO A 155 -3.08 -27.39 -5.67
C PRO A 155 -3.24 -28.35 -6.85
#